data_AF-A0A933D051-F1
#
_entry.id   AF-A0A933D051-F1
#
_cell.length_a   1.000
_cell.length_b   1.000
_cell.length_c   1.000
_cell.angle_alpha   90.00
_cell.angle_beta   90.00
_cell.angle_gamma   90.00
#
_symmetry.space_group_name_H-M   'P 1'
#
loop_
_entity.id
_entity.type
_entity.pdbx_description
1 polymer ?
#
loop_
_entity_poly.entity_id
_entity_poly.type
_entity_poly.pdbx_seq_one_letter_code
_entity_poly.pdbx_strand_id
1 'polypeptide(L)' 'ISEPDWLEETYQHYSVKVMPKVPYPTLKGIQMVLDEMGARNPKAKGVQPASFVDVTILRELEQSGFVKSLYGE' A
#
# COMPACT_ATOMS: atom_id res chain seq x y z
N ILE A 1 -20.70 1.37 22.64
CA ILE A 1 -20.22 0.77 21.38
C ILE A 1 -19.63 -0.57 21.74
N SER A 2 -20.13 -1.65 21.14
CA SER A 2 -19.71 -3.01 21.48
C SER A 2 -18.42 -3.39 20.74
N GLU A 3 -17.78 -4.49 21.12
CA GLU A 3 -16.57 -4.94 20.44
C GLU A 3 -16.75 -5.23 18.94
N PRO A 4 -17.84 -5.89 18.51
CA PRO A 4 -18.15 -6.07 17.09
C PRO A 4 -18.32 -4.75 16.32
N ASP A 5 -18.89 -3.72 16.96
CA ASP A 5 -19.18 -2.45 16.28
C ASP A 5 -17.89 -1.70 15.93
N TRP A 6 -16.88 -1.68 16.81
CA TRP A 6 -15.61 -1.00 16.49
C TRP A 6 -14.79 -1.76 15.45
N LEU A 7 -14.87 -3.09 15.45
CA LEU A 7 -14.22 -3.92 14.44
C LEU A 7 -14.78 -3.61 13.05
N GLU A 8 -16.11 -3.56 12.93
CA GLU A 8 -16.78 -3.22 11.69
C GLU A 8 -16.44 -1.80 11.25
N GLU A 9 -16.51 -0.82 12.16
CA GLU A 9 -16.17 0.57 11.84
C GLU A 9 -14.72 0.71 11.35
N THR A 10 -13.79 0.04 12.04
CA THR A 10 -12.36 0.03 11.68
C THR A 10 -12.15 -0.61 10.31
N TYR A 11 -12.80 -1.74 10.06
CA TYR A 11 -12.75 -2.42 8.77
C TYR A 11 -13.27 -1.51 7.65
N GLN A 12 -14.44 -0.91 7.83
CA GLN A 12 -15.03 0.00 6.84
C GLN A 12 -14.14 1.21 6.58
N HIS A 13 -13.56 1.79 7.63
CA HIS A 13 -12.67 2.94 7.49
C HIS A 13 -11.43 2.60 6.67
N TYR A 14 -10.67 1.57 7.08
CA TYR A 14 -9.40 1.26 6.43
C TYR A 14 -9.57 0.58 5.07
N SER A 15 -10.50 -0.35 4.94
CA SER A 15 -10.66 -1.15 3.71
C SER A 15 -11.41 -0.41 2.60
N VAL A 16 -12.37 0.46 2.96
CA VAL A 16 -13.26 1.10 1.97
C VAL A 16 -12.93 2.58 1.76
N LYS A 17 -12.63 3.32 2.83
CA LYS A 17 -12.43 4.78 2.74
C LYS A 17 -10.97 5.18 2.50
N VAL A 18 -10.03 4.47 3.13
CA VAL A 18 -8.60 4.85 3.10
C VAL A 18 -7.84 4.12 2.00
N MET A 19 -8.04 2.81 1.86
CA MET A 19 -7.30 2.02 0.88
C MET A 19 -7.82 2.25 -0.55
N PRO A 20 -6.93 2.57 -1.50
CA PRO A 20 -7.30 2.60 -2.92
C PRO A 20 -7.62 1.18 -3.44
N LYS A 21 -8.50 1.09 -4.44
CA LYS A 21 -8.89 -0.17 -5.09
C LYS A 21 -7.69 -0.96 -5.65
N VAL A 22 -6.70 -0.26 -6.17
CA VAL A 22 -5.39 -0.83 -6.55
C VAL A 22 -4.30 -0.12 -5.75
N PRO A 23 -3.74 -0.75 -4.71
CA PRO A 23 -2.77 -0.12 -3.81
C PRO A 23 -1.36 -0.16 -4.39
N TYR A 24 -1.10 0.73 -5.36
CA TYR A 24 0.26 0.95 -5.86
C TYR A 24 1.14 1.58 -4.76
N PRO A 25 2.37 1.08 -4.56
CA PRO A 25 3.31 1.65 -3.62
C PRO A 25 3.74 3.05 -4.07
N THR A 26 4.08 3.91 -3.11
CA THR A 26 4.62 5.24 -3.40
C THR A 26 6.11 5.29 -3.11
N LEU A 27 6.90 5.81 -4.05
CA LEU A 27 8.35 5.98 -3.85
C LEU A 27 8.65 6.93 -2.68
N LYS A 28 7.79 7.95 -2.47
CA LYS A 28 7.91 8.89 -1.36
C LYS A 28 7.74 8.21 0.00
N GLY A 29 6.78 7.29 0.14
CA GLY A 29 6.59 6.53 1.37
C GLY A 29 7.79 5.64 1.68
N ILE A 30 8.33 4.97 0.66
CA ILE A 30 9.54 4.15 0.80
C ILE A 30 10.75 5.01 1.19
N GLN A 31 10.93 6.17 0.56
CA GLN A 31 12.00 7.10 0.92
C GLN A 31 11.90 7.56 2.39
N MET A 32 10.70 7.88 2.86
CA MET A 32 10.47 8.26 4.26
C MET A 32 10.98 7.18 5.23
N VAL A 33 10.67 5.91 4.94
CA VAL A 33 11.15 4.77 5.75
C VAL A 33 12.67 4.62 5.66
N LEU A 34 13.25 4.76 4.46
CA LEU A 34 14.71 4.70 4.27
C LEU A 34 15.44 5.84 5.02
N ASP A 35 14.86 7.03 5.08
CA ASP A 35 15.41 8.18 5.82
C ASP A 35 15.41 7.90 7.32
N GLU A 36 14.31 7.36 7.86
CA GLU A 36 14.21 6.95 9.27
C GLU A 36 15.24 5.86 9.59
N MET A 37 15.36 4.83 8.73
CA MET A 37 16.36 3.78 8.86
C MET A 37 17.78 4.33 8.78
N GLY A 38 18.02 5.34 7.93
CA GLY A 38 19.31 6.00 7.75
C GLY A 38 19.87 6.62 9.02
N ALA A 39 19.02 6.94 10.01
CA ALA A 39 19.45 7.42 11.32
C ALA A 39 20.18 6.33 12.14
N ARG A 40 19.88 5.05 11.91
CA ARG A 40 20.43 3.91 12.65
C ARG A 40 21.35 3.03 11.80
N ASN A 41 21.13 2.99 10.49
CA ASN A 41 21.91 2.21 9.53
C ASN A 41 22.32 3.09 8.34
N PRO A 42 23.58 3.59 8.31
CA PRO A 42 24.05 4.44 7.22
C PRO A 42 23.92 3.84 5.82
N LYS A 43 23.89 2.50 5.69
CA LYS A 43 23.71 1.83 4.39
C LYS A 43 22.35 2.17 3.76
N ALA A 44 21.32 2.46 4.55
CA ALA A 44 19.99 2.78 4.06
C ALA A 44 19.94 4.10 3.26
N LYS A 45 20.83 5.05 3.56
CA LYS A 45 20.86 6.37 2.91
C LYS A 45 21.17 6.34 1.41
N GLY A 46 21.88 5.31 0.96
CA GLY A 46 22.31 5.16 -0.43
C GLY A 46 21.37 4.31 -1.30
N VAL A 47 20.35 3.69 -0.69
CA VAL A 47 19.46 2.78 -1.42
C VAL A 47 18.40 3.57 -2.17
N GLN A 48 18.16 3.20 -3.43
CA GLN A 48 17.12 3.83 -4.24
C GLN A 48 15.75 3.26 -3.87
N PRO A 49 14.72 4.08 -3.56
CA PRO A 49 13.39 3.57 -3.22
C PRO A 49 12.81 2.60 -4.25
N ALA A 50 13.08 2.85 -5.54
CA ALA A 50 12.60 2.01 -6.64
C ALA A 50 13.13 0.58 -6.61
N SER A 51 14.25 0.29 -5.93
CA SER A 51 14.77 -1.07 -5.81
C SER A 51 13.90 -1.99 -4.94
N PHE A 52 12.91 -1.43 -4.22
CA PHE A 52 11.95 -2.18 -3.41
C PHE A 52 10.57 -2.29 -4.06
N VAL A 53 10.42 -1.84 -5.31
CA VAL A 53 9.12 -1.77 -5.97
C VAL A 53 9.10 -2.73 -7.16
N ASP A 54 8.22 -3.72 -7.06
CA ASP A 54 7.75 -4.52 -8.19
C ASP A 54 6.23 -4.42 -8.26
N VAL A 55 5.72 -3.84 -9.35
CA VAL A 55 4.29 -3.62 -9.58
C VAL A 55 3.72 -4.54 -10.66
N THR A 56 4.49 -5.53 -11.10
CA THR A 56 4.11 -6.39 -12.24
C THR A 56 2.80 -7.12 -11.97
N ILE A 57 2.65 -7.74 -10.80
CA ILE A 57 1.43 -8.47 -10.42
C ILE A 57 0.21 -7.53 -10.33
N LEU A 58 0.36 -6.35 -9.72
CA LEU A 58 -0.73 -5.38 -9.63
C LEU A 58 -1.19 -4.94 -11.01
N ARG A 59 -0.23 -4.68 -11.90
CA ARG A 59 -0.51 -4.28 -13.29
C ARG A 59 -1.19 -5.40 -14.07
N GLU A 60 -0.77 -6.66 -13.90
CA GLU A 60 -1.43 -7.81 -14.54
C GLU A 60 -2.88 -7.98 -14.06
N LEU A 61 -3.12 -7.85 -12.76
CA LEU A 61 -4.48 -7.91 -12.19
C LEU A 61 -5.37 -6.76 -12.68
N GLU A 62 -4.82 -5.56 -12.81
CA GLU A 62 -5.55 -4.42 -13.37
C GLU A 62 -5.85 -4.60 -14.86
N GLN A 63 -4.85 -5.03 -15.65
CA GLN A 63 -4.99 -5.24 -17.10
C GLN A 63 -5.90 -6.40 -17.47
N SER A 64 -5.94 -7.46 -16.66
CA SER A 64 -6.86 -8.58 -16.84
C SER A 64 -8.33 -8.21 -16.60
N GLY A 65 -8.60 -7.03 -16.03
CA GLY A 65 -9.94 -6.61 -15.63
C GLY A 65 -10.43 -7.25 -14.33
N PHE A 66 -9.58 -8.04 -13.64
CA PHE A 66 -9.94 -8.67 -12.38
C PHE A 66 -10.38 -7.66 -11.33
N VAL A 67 -9.64 -6.56 -11.16
CA VAL A 67 -9.97 -5.55 -10.15
C VAL A 67 -11.29 -4.86 -10.46
N LYS A 68 -11.57 -4.57 -11.73
CA LYS A 68 -12.85 -3.98 -12.14
C LYS A 68 -14.02 -4.90 -11.81
N SER A 69 -13.90 -6.18 -12.18
CA SER A 69 -14.88 -7.21 -11.85
C SER A 69 -15.12 -7.36 -10.35
N LEU A 70 -14.05 -7.33 -9.53
CA LEU A 70 -14.14 -7.38 -8.07
C LEU A 70 -14.98 -6.23 -7.48
N TYR A 71 -14.93 -5.04 -8.10
CA TYR A 71 -15.68 -3.86 -7.65
C TYR A 71 -16.96 -3.57 -8.45
N GLY A 72 -17.34 -4.45 -9.38
CA GLY A 72 -18.54 -4.29 -10.20
C GLY A 72 -18.46 -3.17 -11.25
N GLU A 73 -17.27 -2.88 -11.76
CA GLU A 73 -16.99 -1.92 -12.85
C GLU A 73 -16.74 -2.57 -14.22
#